data_AF-A0A4R6TII8-F1
#
_entry.id   AF-A0A4R6TII8-F1
#
_cell.length_a   1.000
_cell.length_b   1.000
_cell.length_c   1.000
_cell.angle_alpha   90.00
_cell.angle_beta   90.00
_cell.angle_gamma   90.00
#
_symmetry.space_group_name_H-M   'P 1'
#
loop_
_entity.id
_entity.type
_entity.pdbx_description
1 polymer ?
#
loop_
_entity_poly.entity_id
_entity_poly.type
_entity_poly.pdbx_seq_one_letter_code
_entity_poly.pdbx_strand_id
1 'polypeptide(L)'
;MECATEKQLFPIHYSQREKHPFNPKREKMKKEDLLGKELSNLYAIAKQVNNYFNDSDISFLSEKFQQTLMDYVRFSCTNEEQASAMLRKIEVNPGNTVDSIVNEITENLTEISREDYESDEVKELSYLMSLNRLMEYHCSNLDNLQYLIRVVYKSPQEKELATV
;
A
#
# COMPACT_ATOMS: atom_id res chain seq x y z
N MET A 1 8.52 -42.45 45.73
CA MET A 1 8.56 -41.12 46.36
C MET A 1 8.83 -40.13 45.24
N GLU A 2 7.81 -39.50 44.64
CA GLU A 2 7.09 -38.32 45.16
C GLU A 2 8.07 -37.24 45.65
N CYS A 3 7.98 -35.96 45.31
CA CYS A 3 7.07 -35.17 44.48
C CYS A 3 7.71 -33.78 44.32
N ALA A 4 7.33 -33.07 43.25
CA ALA A 4 7.18 -31.62 43.06
C ALA A 4 8.24 -30.62 43.56
N THR A 5 8.61 -29.68 42.68
CA THR A 5 8.21 -28.25 42.71
C THR A 5 8.87 -27.54 41.52
N GLU A 6 8.33 -26.53 40.85
CA GLU A 6 7.00 -25.98 40.65
C GLU A 6 7.23 -24.98 39.50
N LYS A 7 6.54 -25.14 38.36
CA LYS A 7 6.64 -24.17 37.26
C LYS A 7 5.94 -22.89 37.72
N GLN A 8 6.68 -21.80 37.88
CA GLN A 8 6.10 -20.45 37.96
C GLN A 8 5.43 -20.12 36.61
N LEU A 9 4.16 -20.47 36.49
CA LEU A 9 3.27 -19.90 35.50
C LEU A 9 2.86 -18.51 35.99
N PHE A 10 3.35 -17.48 35.30
CA PHE A 10 2.83 -16.13 35.44
C PHE A 10 1.34 -16.11 35.08
N PRO A 11 0.45 -15.51 35.90
CA PRO A 11 -0.95 -15.40 35.56
C PRO A 11 -1.12 -14.42 34.40
N ILE A 12 -1.63 -14.91 33.27
CA ILE A 12 -2.10 -14.08 32.17
C ILE A 12 -3.36 -13.37 32.69
N HIS A 13 -3.24 -12.11 33.08
CA HIS A 13 -4.38 -11.24 33.31
C HIS A 13 -5.09 -11.03 31.97
N TYR A 14 -6.16 -11.79 31.73
CA TYR A 14 -7.13 -11.46 30.70
C TYR A 14 -7.78 -10.13 31.08
N SER A 15 -7.33 -9.06 30.44
CA SER A 15 -8.01 -7.77 30.41
C SER A 15 -9.45 -8.01 29.94
N GLN A 16 -10.42 -7.63 30.77
CA GLN A 16 -11.83 -7.70 30.42
C GLN A 16 -12.04 -6.78 29.22
N ARG A 17 -12.29 -7.37 28.04
CA ARG A 17 -12.77 -6.60 26.88
C ARG A 17 -14.08 -5.95 27.28
N GLU A 18 -14.07 -4.63 27.39
CA GLU A 18 -15.27 -3.82 27.44
C GLU A 18 -16.15 -4.23 26.25
N LYS A 19 -17.33 -4.78 26.54
CA LYS A 19 -18.33 -5.10 25.53
C LYS A 19 -18.87 -3.78 24.99
N HIS A 20 -18.23 -3.23 23.97
CA HIS A 20 -18.84 -2.16 23.20
C HIS A 20 -20.19 -2.66 22.67
N PRO A 21 -21.28 -1.90 22.88
CA PRO A 21 -22.59 -2.28 22.38
C PRO A 21 -22.54 -2.40 20.85
N PHE A 22 -22.97 -3.55 20.34
CA PHE A 22 -23.12 -3.81 18.92
C PHE A 22 -24.09 -2.78 18.32
N ASN A 23 -23.57 -1.84 17.53
CA ASN A 23 -24.36 -0.83 16.84
C ASN A 23 -24.96 -1.44 15.55
N PRO A 24 -26.29 -1.62 15.43
CA PRO A 24 -26.90 -2.48 14.41
C PRO A 24 -27.24 -1.74 13.10
N LYS A 25 -26.48 -0.72 12.71
CA LYS A 25 -26.61 -0.09 11.38
C LYS A 25 -25.25 -0.03 10.68
N ARG A 26 -24.75 -1.19 10.24
CA ARG A 26 -23.73 -1.22 9.19
C ARG A 26 -24.43 -0.88 7.88
N GLU A 27 -24.31 0.37 7.46
CA GLU A 27 -24.71 0.77 6.11
C GLU A 27 -23.98 -0.13 5.10
N LYS A 28 -24.72 -0.72 4.17
CA LYS A 28 -24.12 -1.66 3.21
C LYS A 28 -23.25 -0.87 2.23
N MET A 29 -21.95 -1.18 2.20
CA MET A 29 -21.00 -0.59 1.26
C MET A 29 -21.44 -0.84 -0.18
N LYS A 30 -21.55 0.23 -0.97
CA LYS A 30 -21.80 0.16 -2.41
C LYS A 30 -20.48 0.03 -3.17
N LYS A 31 -20.56 -0.28 -4.46
CA LYS A 31 -19.36 -0.42 -5.30
C LYS A 31 -18.65 0.92 -5.49
N GLU A 32 -19.40 2.01 -5.53
CA GLU A 32 -18.89 3.38 -5.62
C GLU A 32 -18.13 3.77 -4.34
N ASP A 33 -18.62 3.35 -3.17
CA ASP A 33 -17.92 3.56 -1.90
C ASP A 33 -16.59 2.81 -1.87
N LEU A 34 -16.58 1.56 -2.37
CA LEU A 34 -15.35 0.77 -2.51
C LEU A 34 -14.38 1.44 -3.50
N LEU A 35 -14.88 1.94 -4.64
CA LEU A 35 -14.05 2.66 -5.61
C LEU A 35 -13.39 3.89 -5.00
N GLY A 36 -14.13 4.68 -4.21
CA GLY A 36 -13.58 5.82 -3.49
C GLY A 36 -12.46 5.42 -2.51
N LYS A 37 -12.61 4.30 -1.82
CA LYS A 37 -11.59 3.76 -0.91
C LYS A 37 -10.34 3.30 -1.66
N GLU A 38 -10.48 2.49 -2.70
CA GLU A 38 -9.35 1.99 -3.47
C GLU A 38 -8.59 3.12 -4.19
N LEU A 39 -9.30 4.14 -4.69
CA LEU A 39 -8.67 5.35 -5.23
C LEU A 39 -7.90 6.13 -4.16
N SER A 40 -8.43 6.21 -2.94
CA SER A 40 -7.76 6.89 -1.83
C SER A 40 -6.49 6.14 -1.40
N ASN A 41 -6.52 4.80 -1.42
CA ASN A 41 -5.35 3.96 -1.17
C ASN A 41 -4.30 4.17 -2.26
N LEU A 42 -4.67 4.11 -3.55
CA LEU A 42 -3.74 4.36 -4.64
C LEU A 42 -3.10 5.75 -4.57
N TYR A 43 -3.89 6.77 -4.23
CA TYR A 43 -3.39 8.13 -4.02
C TYR A 43 -2.37 8.17 -2.87
N ALA A 44 -2.64 7.49 -1.75
CA ALA A 44 -1.70 7.41 -0.63
C ALA A 44 -0.39 6.71 -1.02
N ILE A 45 -0.48 5.56 -1.70
CA ILE A 45 0.68 4.81 -2.22
C ILE A 45 1.55 5.74 -3.08
N ALA A 46 0.96 6.36 -4.11
CA ALA A 46 1.70 7.20 -5.04
C ALA A 46 2.35 8.40 -4.33
N LYS A 47 1.62 9.09 -3.45
CA LYS A 47 2.13 10.21 -2.67
C LYS A 47 3.29 9.80 -1.76
N GLN A 48 3.18 8.68 -1.05
CA GLN A 48 4.24 8.19 -0.18
C GLN A 48 5.49 7.80 -0.97
N VAL A 49 5.33 7.11 -2.10
CA VAL A 49 6.42 6.78 -3.03
C VAL A 49 7.12 8.05 -3.51
N ASN A 50 6.37 9.04 -3.99
CA ASN A 50 6.93 10.29 -4.49
C ASN A 50 7.68 11.05 -3.39
N ASN A 51 7.11 11.12 -2.19
CA ASN A 51 7.75 11.75 -1.05
C ASN A 51 9.05 11.05 -0.65
N TYR A 52 9.06 9.71 -0.63
CA TYR A 52 10.25 8.94 -0.27
C TYR A 52 11.40 9.19 -1.25
N PHE A 53 11.12 9.09 -2.56
CA PHE A 53 12.17 9.17 -3.57
C PHE A 53 12.63 10.59 -3.90
N ASN A 54 11.89 11.63 -3.48
CA ASN A 54 12.27 13.03 -3.74
C ASN A 54 13.64 13.40 -3.15
N ASP A 55 14.01 12.80 -2.02
CA ASP A 55 15.25 13.08 -1.30
C ASP A 55 16.05 11.80 -0.97
N SER A 56 15.76 10.70 -1.66
CA SER A 56 16.47 9.43 -1.46
C SER A 56 17.87 9.45 -2.08
N ASP A 57 18.89 9.04 -1.30
CA ASP A 57 20.21 8.73 -1.86
C ASP A 57 20.17 7.38 -2.58
N ILE A 58 20.47 7.41 -3.86
CA ILE A 58 20.47 6.25 -4.76
C ILE A 58 21.82 6.09 -5.48
N SER A 59 22.85 6.81 -5.02
CA SER A 59 24.16 6.88 -5.68
C SER A 59 24.90 5.53 -5.75
N PHE A 60 24.57 4.61 -4.84
CA PHE A 60 25.09 3.23 -4.83
C PHE A 60 24.45 2.32 -5.89
N LEU A 61 23.37 2.76 -6.54
CA LEU A 61 22.79 2.04 -7.67
C LEU A 61 23.60 2.34 -8.94
N SER A 62 23.74 1.35 -9.80
CA SER A 62 24.25 1.51 -11.16
C SER A 62 23.34 2.41 -12.00
N GLU A 63 23.91 3.08 -13.00
CA GLU A 63 23.19 4.02 -13.88
C GLU A 63 21.91 3.43 -14.47
N LYS A 64 21.97 2.14 -14.86
CA LYS A 64 20.82 1.40 -15.39
C LYS A 64 19.67 1.37 -14.38
N PHE A 65 19.94 1.07 -13.11
CA PHE A 65 18.90 0.96 -12.10
C PHE A 65 18.44 2.32 -11.57
N GLN A 66 19.32 3.33 -11.53
CA GLN A 66 18.90 4.71 -11.31
C GLN A 66 17.89 5.16 -12.36
N GLN A 67 18.13 4.86 -13.65
CA GLN A 67 17.19 5.19 -14.72
C GLN A 67 15.85 4.46 -14.56
N THR A 68 15.86 3.15 -14.27
CA THR A 68 14.64 2.39 -13.98
C THR A 68 13.84 3.00 -12.83
N LEU A 69 14.53 3.40 -11.75
CA LEU A 69 13.89 4.04 -10.61
C LEU A 69 13.29 5.39 -10.99
N MET A 70 14.00 6.22 -11.76
CA MET A 70 13.47 7.49 -12.24
C MET A 70 12.21 7.31 -13.11
N ASP A 71 12.16 6.28 -13.95
CA ASP A 71 10.99 5.97 -14.76
C ASP A 71 9.81 5.53 -13.88
N TYR A 72 10.07 4.73 -12.85
CA TYR A 72 9.06 4.35 -11.85
C TYR A 72 8.53 5.55 -11.06
N VAL A 73 9.40 6.45 -10.60
CA VAL A 73 8.98 7.66 -9.88
C VAL A 73 8.12 8.56 -10.77
N ARG A 74 8.49 8.75 -12.05
CA ARG A 74 7.68 9.51 -13.01
C ARG A 74 6.30 8.88 -13.21
N PHE A 75 6.24 7.56 -13.31
CA PHE A 75 4.99 6.81 -13.34
C PHE A 75 4.14 7.04 -12.08
N SER A 76 4.76 6.99 -10.89
CA SER A 76 4.09 7.24 -9.61
C SER A 76 3.55 8.68 -9.50
N CYS A 77 4.29 9.70 -9.95
CA CYS A 77 3.79 11.08 -10.03
C CYS A 77 2.52 11.17 -10.90
N THR A 78 2.52 10.50 -12.05
CA THR A 78 1.36 10.46 -12.94
C THR A 78 0.16 9.79 -12.26
N ASN A 79 0.37 8.69 -11.53
CA ASN A 79 -0.69 8.01 -10.78
C ASN A 79 -1.25 8.89 -9.65
N GLU A 80 -0.40 9.62 -8.93
CA GLU A 80 -0.86 10.55 -7.88
C GLU A 80 -1.81 11.60 -8.47
N GLU A 81 -1.41 12.24 -9.57
CA GLU A 81 -2.22 13.26 -10.25
C GLU A 81 -3.56 12.70 -10.75
N GLN A 82 -3.52 11.52 -11.39
CA GLN A 82 -4.71 10.87 -11.93
C GLN A 82 -5.68 10.41 -10.83
N ALA A 83 -5.18 9.75 -9.79
CA ALA A 83 -5.99 9.32 -8.65
C ALA A 83 -6.62 10.52 -7.95
N SER A 84 -5.85 11.58 -7.70
CA SER A 84 -6.33 12.84 -7.13
C SER A 84 -7.43 13.47 -7.99
N ALA A 85 -7.26 13.48 -9.31
CA ALA A 85 -8.27 14.00 -10.24
C ALA A 85 -9.56 13.15 -10.24
N MET A 86 -9.46 11.82 -10.18
CA MET A 86 -10.63 10.95 -10.11
C MET A 86 -11.38 11.09 -8.79
N LEU A 87 -10.67 11.15 -7.65
CA LEU A 87 -11.24 11.38 -6.33
C LEU A 87 -12.05 12.67 -6.27
N ARG A 88 -11.54 13.76 -6.85
CA ARG A 88 -12.28 15.03 -6.99
C ARG A 88 -13.58 14.86 -7.78
N LYS A 89 -13.58 14.08 -8.87
CA LYS A 89 -14.78 13.85 -9.70
C LYS A 89 -15.87 13.07 -8.99
N ILE A 90 -15.51 12.19 -8.06
CA ILE A 90 -16.45 11.41 -7.25
C ILE A 90 -16.71 12.03 -5.87
N GLU A 91 -16.26 13.27 -5.66
CA GLU A 91 -16.43 14.05 -4.42
C GLU A 91 -15.89 13.35 -3.16
N VAL A 92 -14.86 12.51 -3.31
CA VAL A 92 -14.17 11.85 -2.20
C VAL A 92 -12.91 12.64 -1.85
N ASN A 93 -12.75 12.97 -0.57
CA ASN A 93 -11.52 13.54 -0.05
C ASN A 93 -10.60 12.39 0.42
N PRO A 94 -9.40 12.20 -0.18
CA PRO A 94 -8.45 11.19 0.29
C PRO A 94 -7.93 11.44 1.70
N GLY A 95 -8.09 12.66 2.23
CA GLY A 95 -7.73 13.03 3.60
C GLY A 95 -6.26 12.75 3.92
N ASN A 96 -6.02 12.20 5.11
CA ASN A 96 -4.71 11.75 5.60
C ASN A 96 -4.56 10.23 5.45
N THR A 97 -5.09 9.64 4.38
CA THR A 97 -4.91 8.21 4.13
C THR A 97 -3.42 7.92 3.98
N VAL A 98 -2.97 6.87 4.65
CA VAL A 98 -1.60 6.39 4.63
C VAL A 98 -1.67 4.89 4.38
N ASP A 99 -0.84 4.41 3.47
CA ASP A 99 -0.66 2.99 3.21
C ASP A 99 0.47 2.45 4.10
N SER A 100 0.13 1.52 5.00
CA SER A 100 1.09 0.96 5.95
C SER A 100 2.11 0.04 5.29
N ILE A 101 1.76 -0.61 4.18
CA ILE A 101 2.67 -1.52 3.46
C ILE A 101 3.74 -0.69 2.75
N VAL A 102 3.36 0.44 2.15
CA VAL A 102 4.33 1.37 1.56
C VAL A 102 5.27 1.95 2.61
N ASN A 103 4.77 2.31 3.80
CA ASN A 103 5.64 2.75 4.89
C ASN A 103 6.66 1.67 5.26
N GLU A 104 6.22 0.44 5.51
CA GLU A 104 7.12 -0.65 5.88
C GLU A 104 8.20 -0.90 4.80
N ILE A 105 7.81 -0.90 3.53
CA ILE A 105 8.77 -1.11 2.43
C ILE A 105 9.75 0.07 2.31
N THR A 106 9.29 1.31 2.46
CA THR A 106 10.16 2.50 2.38
C THR A 106 11.06 2.68 3.59
N GLU A 107 10.62 2.26 4.78
CA GLU A 107 11.46 2.12 5.97
C GLU A 107 12.59 1.12 5.71
N ASN A 108 12.27 -0.07 5.16
CA ASN A 108 13.27 -1.07 4.79
C ASN A 108 14.26 -0.55 3.72
N LEU A 109 13.78 0.17 2.69
CA LEU A 109 14.66 0.81 1.71
C LEU A 109 15.58 1.86 2.36
N THR A 110 15.07 2.60 3.34
CA THR A 110 15.86 3.55 4.13
C THR A 110 16.94 2.84 4.94
N GLU A 111 16.61 1.75 5.61
CA GLU A 111 17.55 0.95 6.39
C GLU A 111 18.68 0.42 5.49
N ILE A 112 18.33 -0.20 4.36
CA ILE A 112 19.31 -0.69 3.37
C ILE A 112 20.22 0.44 2.90
N SER A 113 19.67 1.62 2.59
CA SER A 113 20.47 2.77 2.11
C SER A 113 21.49 3.28 3.14
N ARG A 114 21.23 3.07 4.43
CA ARG A 114 22.07 3.56 5.54
C ARG A 114 23.01 2.52 6.11
N GLU A 115 22.70 1.25 5.90
CA GLU A 115 23.50 0.13 6.38
C GLU A 115 24.82 0.01 5.61
N ASP A 116 25.83 -0.49 6.32
CA ASP A 116 27.17 -0.74 5.80
C ASP A 116 27.23 -2.18 5.28
N TYR A 117 27.40 -2.32 3.97
CA TYR A 117 27.44 -3.61 3.27
C TYR A 117 28.89 -3.96 2.93
N GLU A 118 29.18 -5.25 2.77
CA GLU A 118 30.49 -5.72 2.31
C GLU A 118 30.90 -5.10 0.96
N SER A 119 29.92 -4.82 0.09
CA SER A 119 30.13 -4.11 -1.17
C SER A 119 28.85 -3.40 -1.63
N ASP A 120 29.01 -2.41 -2.51
CA ASP A 120 27.90 -1.73 -3.18
C ASP A 120 27.04 -2.68 -4.01
N GLU A 121 27.61 -3.76 -4.54
CA GLU A 121 26.86 -4.77 -5.30
C GLU A 121 25.84 -5.51 -4.43
N VAL A 122 26.22 -5.87 -3.20
CA VAL A 122 25.29 -6.51 -2.25
C VAL A 122 24.21 -5.51 -1.81
N LYS A 123 24.60 -4.25 -1.57
CA LYS A 123 23.67 -3.17 -1.21
C LYS A 123 22.65 -2.91 -2.33
N GLU A 124 23.12 -2.79 -3.57
CA GLU A 124 22.28 -2.64 -4.76
C GLU A 124 21.29 -3.80 -4.84
N LEU A 125 21.75 -5.05 -4.73
CA LEU A 125 20.88 -6.21 -4.81
C LEU A 125 19.80 -6.20 -3.72
N SER A 126 20.17 -5.92 -2.46
CA SER A 126 19.21 -5.80 -1.35
C SER A 126 18.17 -4.72 -1.62
N TYR A 127 18.62 -3.56 -2.10
CA TYR A 127 17.75 -2.45 -2.43
C TYR A 127 16.77 -2.80 -3.56
N LEU A 128 17.25 -3.44 -4.61
CA LEU A 128 16.43 -3.88 -5.74
C LEU A 128 15.38 -4.91 -5.34
N MET A 129 15.66 -5.80 -4.39
CA MET A 129 14.66 -6.74 -3.88
C MET A 129 13.51 -6.01 -3.17
N SER A 130 13.81 -5.01 -2.35
CA SER A 130 12.80 -4.19 -1.68
C SER A 130 12.07 -3.27 -2.66
N LEU A 131 12.76 -2.69 -3.63
CA LEU A 131 12.16 -1.87 -4.68
C LEU A 131 11.19 -2.69 -5.53
N ASN A 132 11.56 -3.92 -5.90
CA ASN A 132 10.69 -4.82 -6.65
C ASN A 132 9.39 -5.11 -5.88
N ARG A 133 9.46 -5.33 -4.56
CA ARG A 133 8.26 -5.50 -3.72
C ARG A 133 7.36 -4.26 -3.77
N LEU A 134 7.94 -3.06 -3.69
CA LEU A 134 7.20 -1.80 -3.77
C LEU A 134 6.49 -1.64 -5.13
N MET A 135 7.21 -1.90 -6.22
CA MET A 135 6.68 -1.78 -7.58
C MET A 135 5.54 -2.78 -7.81
N GLU A 136 5.72 -4.05 -7.46
CA GLU A 136 4.70 -5.08 -7.61
C GLU A 136 3.46 -4.81 -6.74
N TYR A 137 3.66 -4.29 -5.53
CA TYR A 137 2.56 -3.86 -4.68
C TYR A 137 1.76 -2.72 -5.33
N HIS A 138 2.43 -1.71 -5.86
CA HIS A 138 1.79 -0.59 -6.57
C HIS A 138 1.04 -1.09 -7.81
N CYS A 139 1.65 -1.95 -8.63
CA CYS A 139 1.02 -2.55 -9.81
C CYS A 139 -0.23 -3.37 -9.45
N SER A 140 -0.15 -4.20 -8.41
CA SER A 140 -1.30 -5.02 -7.96
C SER A 140 -2.49 -4.16 -7.53
N ASN A 141 -2.23 -3.02 -6.87
CA ASN A 141 -3.28 -2.07 -6.49
C ASN A 141 -3.92 -1.40 -7.71
N LEU A 142 -3.13 -1.08 -8.74
CA LEU A 142 -3.64 -0.56 -10.01
C LEU A 142 -4.51 -1.57 -10.75
N ASP A 143 -4.10 -2.85 -10.79
CA ASP A 143 -4.88 -3.91 -11.44
C ASP A 143 -6.23 -4.12 -10.74
N ASN A 144 -6.22 -4.14 -9.41
CA ASN A 144 -7.44 -4.21 -8.60
C ASN A 144 -8.37 -3.02 -8.87
N LEU A 145 -7.82 -1.81 -8.91
CA LEU A 145 -8.58 -0.61 -9.22
C LEU A 145 -9.14 -0.63 -10.64
N GLN A 146 -8.34 -1.05 -11.63
CA GLN A 146 -8.77 -1.14 -13.03
C GLN A 146 -9.95 -2.11 -13.17
N TYR A 147 -9.86 -3.27 -12.52
CA TYR A 147 -10.96 -4.23 -12.47
C TYR A 147 -12.21 -3.60 -11.85
N LEU A 148 -12.06 -2.93 -10.70
CA LEU A 148 -13.18 -2.28 -10.00
C LEU A 148 -13.85 -1.19 -10.85
N ILE A 149 -13.06 -0.35 -11.54
CA ILE A 149 -13.56 0.67 -12.48
C ILE A 149 -14.42 0.01 -13.56
N ARG A 150 -13.99 -1.11 -14.16
CA ARG A 150 -14.79 -1.84 -15.17
C ARG A 150 -16.11 -2.35 -14.58
N VAL A 151 -16.09 -2.83 -13.33
CA VAL A 151 -17.27 -3.35 -12.65
C VAL A 151 -18.27 -2.24 -12.25
N VAL A 152 -17.78 -1.07 -11.86
CA VAL A 152 -18.60 0.11 -11.52
C VAL A 152 -19.16 0.76 -12.78
N TYR A 153 -18.28 1.06 -13.72
CA TYR A 153 -18.61 1.66 -15.01
C TYR A 153 -18.70 0.56 -16.07
N LYS A 154 -19.72 -0.30 -15.98
CA LYS A 154 -20.02 -1.28 -17.04
C LYS A 154 -19.97 -0.59 -18.41
N SER A 155 -19.37 -1.23 -19.40
CA SER A 155 -19.47 -0.74 -20.78
C SER A 155 -20.94 -0.64 -21.19
N PRO A 156 -21.33 0.33 -22.04
CA PRO A 156 -22.70 0.44 -22.54
C PRO A 156 -23.24 -0.87 -23.14
N GLN A 157 -22.36 -1.73 -23.68
CA GLN A 157 -22.71 -3.01 -24.30
C GLN A 157 -23.21 -4.09 -23.31
N GLU A 158 -22.82 -4.02 -22.03
CA GLU A 158 -23.25 -5.00 -21.01
C GLU A 158 -24.53 -4.60 -20.27
N LYS A 159 -25.03 -3.39 -20.48
CA LYS A 159 -26.32 -2.95 -19.93
C LYS A 159 -27.50 -3.48 -20.75
N GLU A 160 -27.33 -3.69 -22.05
CA GLU A 160 -28.38 -4.20 -22.96
C GLU A 160 -28.70 -5.69 -22.74
N LEU A 161 -27.69 -6.51 -22.43
CA LEU A 161 -27.84 -7.97 -22.20
C LEU A 161 -28.49 -8.33 -20.85
N ALA A 162 -28.63 -7.38 -19.92
CA ALA A 162 -29.28 -7.60 -18.62
C ALA A 162 -30.78 -7.24 -18.61
N THR A 163 -31.32 -6.79 -19.75
CA THR A 163 -32.70 -6.35 -19.94
C THR A 163 -33.50 -7.19 -20.93
N VAL A 164 -32.94 -8.33 -21.40
CA VAL A 164 -33.62 -9.30 -22.27
C VAL A 164 -33.84 -10.61 -21.53
#